data_AF-A0A419A006-F1
#
_entry.id   AF-A0A419A006-F1
#
_cell.length_a   1.000
_cell.length_b   1.000
_cell.length_c   1.000
_cell.angle_alpha   90.00
_cell.angle_beta   90.00
_cell.angle_gamma   90.00
#
_symmetry.space_group_name_H-M   'P 1'
#
loop_
_entity.id
_entity.type
_entity.pdbx_description
1 polymer ?
#
loop_
_entity_poly.entity_id
_entity_poly.type
_entity_poly.pdbx_seq_one_letter_code
_entity_poly.pdbx_strand_id
1 'polypeptide(L)' 'MATHHEITEHKHGSMDITEQKRTFVGFIRLSVWVTVLSILVLIFLALANS' A
#
# COMPACT_ATOMS: atom_id res chain seq x y z
N MET A 1 4.73 -44.00 -5.65
CA MET A 1 5.48 -43.47 -4.50
C MET A 1 4.71 -42.26 -4.00
N ALA A 2 3.90 -42.45 -2.96
CA ALA A 2 3.01 -41.42 -2.46
C ALA A 2 3.85 -40.25 -1.92
N THR A 3 3.64 -39.06 -2.48
CA THR A 3 4.20 -37.81 -1.98
C THR A 3 3.62 -37.57 -0.59
N HIS A 4 4.49 -37.51 0.43
CA HIS A 4 4.12 -37.05 1.76
C HIS A 4 3.51 -35.64 1.64
N HIS A 5 2.18 -35.53 1.72
CA HIS A 5 1.51 -34.28 2.02
C HIS A 5 1.85 -33.95 3.47
N GLU A 6 2.95 -33.22 3.68
CA GLU A 6 3.18 -32.55 4.95
C GLU A 6 2.05 -31.51 5.08
N ILE A 7 1.04 -31.82 5.91
CA ILE A 7 0.00 -30.84 6.24
C ILE A 7 0.71 -29.77 7.07
N THR A 8 1.21 -28.75 6.39
CA THR A 8 1.62 -27.51 7.04
C THR A 8 0.33 -26.86 7.52
N GLU A 9 -0.12 -27.21 8.73
CA GLU A 9 -1.31 -26.59 9.32
C GLU A 9 -1.07 -25.07 9.44
N HIS A 10 -1.63 -24.33 8.49
CA HIS A 10 -1.57 -22.87 8.54
C HIS A 10 -2.49 -22.37 9.66
N LYS A 11 -1.88 -21.92 10.77
CA LYS A 11 -2.64 -21.25 11.84
C LYS A 11 -3.11 -19.89 11.35
N HIS A 12 -4.43 -19.72 11.28
CA HIS A 12 -5.05 -18.46 10.88
C HIS A 12 -4.55 -17.31 11.78
N GLY A 13 -4.16 -16.19 11.14
CA GLY A 13 -3.69 -14.99 11.85
C GLY A 13 -2.24 -15.04 12.35
N SER A 14 -1.51 -16.16 12.20
CA SER A 14 -0.10 -16.24 12.56
C SER A 14 0.86 -15.99 11.39
N MET A 15 0.34 -15.59 10.23
CA MET A 15 1.16 -15.23 9.08
C MET A 15 1.97 -13.97 9.40
N ASP A 16 3.26 -13.96 9.03
CA ASP A 16 4.07 -12.75 9.09
C ASP A 16 3.52 -11.72 8.10
N ILE A 17 3.23 -10.51 8.62
CA ILE A 17 2.67 -9.39 7.87
C ILE A 17 3.63 -8.20 7.72
N THR A 18 4.93 -8.42 7.92
CA THR A 18 5.95 -7.37 7.91
C THR A 18 5.97 -6.58 6.59
N GLU A 19 5.92 -7.28 5.45
CA GLU A 19 5.96 -6.64 4.14
C GLU A 19 4.65 -5.88 3.82
N GLN A 20 3.51 -6.39 4.27
CA GLN A 20 2.20 -5.77 4.11
C GLN A 20 2.13 -4.45 4.91
N LYS A 21 2.65 -4.46 6.15
CA LYS A 21 2.77 -3.24 6.97
C LYS A 21 3.69 -2.21 6.31
N ARG A 22 4.87 -2.64 5.82
CA ARG A 22 5.80 -1.77 5.08
C ARG A 22 5.14 -1.16 3.85
N THR A 23 4.41 -1.98 3.09
CA THR A 23 3.68 -1.55 1.89
C THR A 23 2.59 -0.54 2.23
N PHE A 24 1.82 -0.76 3.30
CA PHE A 24 0.79 0.16 3.74
C PHE A 24 1.38 1.53 4.13
N VAL A 25 2.49 1.56 4.87
CA VAL A 25 3.19 2.81 5.18
C VAL A 25 3.66 3.51 3.91
N GLY A 26 4.21 2.77 2.95
CA GLY A 26 4.60 3.30 1.64
C GLY A 26 3.40 3.88 0.87
N PHE A 27 2.29 3.17 0.85
CA PHE A 27 1.04 3.57 0.21
C PHE A 27 0.53 4.90 0.78
N ILE A 28 0.42 5.02 2.11
CA ILE A 28 -0.06 6.25 2.75
C ILE A 28 0.84 7.44 2.41
N ARG A 29 2.17 7.25 2.43
CA ARG A 29 3.11 8.31 2.05
C ARG A 29 2.88 8.74 0.61
N LEU A 30 2.76 7.80 -0.32
CA LEU A 30 2.48 8.10 -1.73
C LEU A 30 1.14 8.82 -1.90
N SER A 31 0.08 8.37 -1.21
CA SER A 31 -1.24 9.02 -1.26
C SER A 31 -1.16 10.48 -0.83
N VAL A 32 -0.45 10.79 0.27
CA VAL A 32 -0.25 12.17 0.72
C VAL A 32 0.46 13.02 -0.35
N TRP A 33 1.51 12.50 -0.97
CA TRP A 33 2.21 13.20 -2.05
C TRP A 33 1.30 13.48 -3.25
N VAL A 34 0.50 12.50 -3.66
CA VAL A 34 -0.47 12.67 -4.75
C VAL A 34 -1.50 13.74 -4.38
N THR A 35 -2.08 13.68 -3.18
CA THR A 35 -3.06 14.67 -2.72
C THR A 35 -2.48 16.09 -2.72
N VAL A 36 -1.28 16.28 -2.17
CA VAL A 36 -0.62 17.59 -2.14
C VAL A 36 -0.35 18.09 -3.56
N LEU A 37 0.18 17.24 -4.44
CA LEU A 37 0.44 17.61 -5.83
C LEU A 37 -0.84 18.00 -6.56
N SER A 38 -1.93 17.24 -6.40
CA SER A 38 -3.23 17.56 -6.99
C SER A 38 -3.73 18.92 -6.53
N ILE A 39 -3.66 19.23 -5.23
CA ILE A 39 -4.06 20.53 -4.69
C ILE A 39 -3.19 21.66 -5.27
N LEU A 40 -1.88 21.48 -5.31
CA LEU A 40 -0.96 22.48 -5.88
C LEU A 40 -1.26 22.75 -7.34
N VAL A 41 -1.53 21.71 -8.14
CA VAL A 41 -1.92 21.85 -9.55
C VAL A 41 -3.24 22.60 -9.68
N LEU A 42 -4.25 22.30 -8.86
CA LEU A 42 -5.53 23.00 -8.88
C LEU A 42 -5.40 24.48 -8.50
N ILE A 43 -4.60 24.80 -7.48
CA ILE A 43 -4.31 26.19 -7.10
C ILE A 43 -3.58 26.91 -8.24
N PHE A 44 -2.55 26.29 -8.82
CA PHE A 44 -1.84 26.87 -9.95
C PHE A 44 -2.77 27.14 -11.13
N LEU A 45 -3.61 26.17 -11.50
CA LEU A 45 -4.58 26.33 -12.57
C LEU A 45 -5.55 27.48 -12.28
N ALA A 46 -6.05 27.57 -11.05
CA ALA A 46 -6.96 28.65 -10.64
C ALA A 46 -6.31 30.03 -10.72
N LEU A 47 -5.01 30.16 -10.39
CA LEU A 47 -4.28 31.43 -10.46
C LEU A 47 -3.80 31.79 -11.87
N ALA A 48 -3.41 30.80 -12.67
CA ALA A 48 -2.88 31.01 -14.01
C ALA A 48 -3.97 31.14 -15.07
N ASN A 49 -5.15 30.57 -14.82
CA ASN A 49 -6.32 30.58 -15.70
C ASN A 49 -7.54 31.24 -15.03
N SER A 50 -7.30 32.19 -14.12
CA SER A 50 -8.35 33.09 -13.59
C SER A 50 -8.82 34.10 -14.63
#